data_AF-A0A2V9SI59-F1
#
_entry.id   AF-A0A2V9SI59-F1
#
_cell.length_a   1.000
_cell.length_b   1.000
_cell.length_c   1.000
_cell.angle_alpha   90.00
_cell.angle_beta   90.00
_cell.angle_gamma   90.00
#
_symmetry.space_group_name_H-M   'P 1'
#
loop_
_entity.id
_entity.type
_entity.pdbx_description
1 polymer ?
#
loop_
_entity_poly.entity_id
_entity_poly.type
_entity_poly.pdbx_seq_one_letter_code
_entity_poly.pdbx_strand_id
1 'polypeptide(L)'
;SCGFWPGDRRFPHPAIYSYTAPKPSGLDKESALPSAGYWDTQLGEFILKYDDVRISKTPEKDILDFCQSTYEAGAKLAQWDRDALERR
;
A
#
# COMPACT_ATOMS: atom_id res chain seq x y z
N SER A 1 4.54 -5.54 4.18
CA SER A 1 4.56 -4.63 5.35
C SER A 1 3.87 -3.35 4.95
N CYS A 2 3.18 -2.70 5.88
CA CYS A 2 2.62 -1.36 5.66
C CYS A 2 2.84 -0.51 6.91
N GLY A 3 2.86 0.81 6.75
CA GLY A 3 3.12 1.71 7.87
C GLY A 3 2.95 3.18 7.50
N PHE A 4 3.14 4.05 8.50
CA PHE A 4 3.18 5.49 8.30
C PHE A 4 4.63 5.98 8.28
N TRP A 5 4.91 6.88 7.36
CA TRP A 5 6.19 7.55 7.22
C TRP A 5 5.95 9.06 7.26
N PRO A 6 6.55 9.80 8.21
CA PRO A 6 6.41 11.26 8.28
C PRO A 6 7.10 12.01 7.14
N GLY A 7 7.87 11.30 6.29
CA GLY A 7 8.71 11.84 5.24
C GLY A 7 10.20 11.89 5.62
N ASP A 8 11.07 11.94 4.61
CA ASP A 8 12.51 12.14 4.73
C ASP A 8 13.09 12.89 3.51
N ARG A 9 14.41 12.89 3.34
CA ARG A 9 15.09 13.54 2.20
C ARG A 9 14.70 12.97 0.82
N ARG A 10 14.37 11.67 0.74
CA ARG A 10 14.02 10.96 -0.51
C ARG A 10 12.55 11.16 -0.86
N PHE A 11 11.69 11.27 0.17
CA PHE A 11 10.28 11.56 0.00
C PHE A 11 9.81 12.51 1.12
N PRO A 12 9.77 13.84 0.87
CA PRO A 12 9.58 14.85 1.93
C PRO A 12 8.12 15.02 2.37
N HIS A 13 7.24 14.09 2.02
CA HIS A 13 5.82 14.15 2.35
C HIS A 13 5.43 13.02 3.31
N PRO A 14 4.56 13.28 4.30
CA PRO A 14 4.00 12.21 5.11
C PRO A 14 3.12 11.30 4.25
N ALA A 15 3.21 9.99 4.46
CA ALA A 15 2.47 9.00 3.69
C ALA A 15 2.23 7.70 4.48
N ILE A 16 1.19 6.98 4.07
CA ILE A 16 1.06 5.54 4.33
C ILE A 16 1.77 4.83 3.18
N TYR A 17 2.62 3.85 3.51
CA TYR A 17 3.36 3.08 2.54
C TYR A 17 3.06 1.58 2.68
N SER A 18 3.27 0.83 1.61
CA SER A 18 3.16 -0.63 1.62
C SER A 18 4.09 -1.27 0.59
N TYR A 19 4.69 -2.38 0.96
CA TYR A 19 5.52 -3.18 0.06
C TYR A 19 5.45 -4.67 0.39
N THR A 20 5.75 -5.50 -0.59
CA THR A 20 5.91 -6.95 -0.42
C THR A 20 7.37 -7.31 -0.66
N ALA A 21 7.95 -8.10 0.24
CA ALA A 21 9.34 -8.53 0.18
C ALA A 21 9.42 -10.07 0.25
N PRO A 22 10.11 -10.73 -0.70
CA PRO A 22 10.64 -10.16 -1.94
C PRO A 22 9.52 -9.60 -2.84
N LYS A 23 9.83 -8.62 -3.69
CA LYS A 23 8.84 -8.02 -4.61
C LYS A 23 8.41 -9.07 -5.65
N PRO A 24 7.14 -9.50 -5.68
CA PRO A 24 6.67 -10.43 -6.70
C PRO A 24 6.57 -9.73 -8.07
N SER A 25 6.67 -10.51 -9.14
CA SER A 25 6.56 -9.99 -10.51
C SER A 25 5.19 -9.37 -10.74
N GLY A 26 5.16 -8.17 -11.33
CA GLY A 26 3.92 -7.46 -11.66
C GLY A 26 3.33 -6.60 -10.54
N LEU A 27 3.91 -6.58 -9.33
CA LEU A 27 3.37 -5.80 -8.21
C LEU A 27 3.26 -4.30 -8.53
N ASP A 28 4.22 -3.77 -9.28
CA ASP A 28 4.28 -2.38 -9.76
C ASP A 28 3.15 -2.00 -10.73
N LYS A 29 2.34 -2.97 -11.16
CA LYS A 29 1.20 -2.78 -12.07
C LYS A 29 -0.16 -2.95 -11.39
N GLU A 30 -0.18 -3.38 -10.13
CA GLU A 30 -1.41 -3.55 -9.37
C GLU A 30 -1.93 -2.19 -8.89
N SER A 31 -3.25 -2.06 -8.80
CA SER A 31 -3.89 -0.85 -8.26
C SER A 31 -3.96 -0.92 -6.75
N ALA A 32 -3.75 0.23 -6.09
CA ALA A 32 -4.11 0.43 -4.70
C ALA A 32 -5.47 1.11 -4.60
N LEU A 33 -6.18 0.87 -3.49
CA LEU A 33 -7.38 1.61 -3.11
C LEU A 33 -7.07 2.48 -1.87
N PRO A 34 -7.63 3.69 -1.72
CA PRO A 34 -8.37 4.43 -2.74
C PRO A 34 -7.50 4.74 -3.96
N SER A 35 -8.09 5.21 -5.05
CA SER A 35 -7.37 5.52 -6.30
C SER A 35 -6.30 6.62 -6.17
N ALA A 36 -6.25 7.30 -5.02
CA ALA A 36 -5.16 8.19 -4.66
C ALA A 36 -3.86 7.45 -4.30
N GLY A 37 -3.95 6.17 -3.93
CA GLY A 37 -2.80 5.29 -3.71
C GLY A 37 -2.15 4.88 -5.05
N TYR A 38 -0.83 4.91 -5.12
CA TYR A 38 -0.07 4.61 -6.35
C TYR A 38 1.24 3.90 -6.06
N TRP A 39 1.81 3.24 -7.06
CA TRP A 39 3.16 2.68 -6.99
C TRP A 39 4.19 3.77 -7.28
N ASP A 40 5.12 4.00 -6.35
CA ASP A 40 6.28 4.86 -6.55
C ASP A 40 7.46 4.03 -7.04
N THR A 41 7.90 4.26 -8.27
CA THR A 41 8.98 3.48 -8.91
C THR A 41 10.36 3.79 -8.34
N GLN A 42 10.55 4.97 -7.75
CA GLN A 42 11.82 5.38 -7.17
C GLN A 42 12.03 4.73 -5.80
N LEU A 43 10.96 4.63 -5.01
CA LEU A 43 10.97 3.97 -3.70
C LEU A 43 10.79 2.45 -3.82
N GLY A 44 10.06 1.99 -4.83
CA GLY A 44 9.69 0.58 -4.99
C GLY A 44 8.60 0.16 -4.00
N GLU A 45 7.68 1.07 -3.70
CA GLU A 45 6.61 0.89 -2.71
C GLU A 45 5.29 1.48 -3.22
N PHE A 46 4.17 0.99 -2.70
CA PHE A 46 2.91 1.71 -2.78
C PHE A 46 2.91 2.88 -1.80
N ILE A 47 2.36 4.01 -2.22
CA ILE A 47 2.28 5.25 -1.46
C ILE A 47 0.84 5.78 -1.51
N LEU A 48 0.32 6.14 -0.33
CA LEU A 48 -0.87 6.96 -0.16
C LEU A 48 -0.48 8.20 0.66
N LYS A 49 -0.48 9.38 0.06
CA LYS A 49 -0.02 10.60 0.75
C LYS A 49 -1.01 10.94 1.87
N TYR A 50 -0.45 11.40 3.00
CA TYR A 50 -1.27 11.78 4.14
C TYR A 50 -2.18 12.98 3.83
N ASP A 51 -1.81 13.87 2.92
CA ASP A 51 -2.68 14.96 2.49
C ASP A 51 -3.96 14.47 1.81
N ASP A 52 -3.88 13.41 1.00
CA ASP A 52 -5.06 12.80 0.36
C ASP A 52 -5.99 12.16 1.40
N VAL A 53 -5.41 11.50 2.41
CA VAL A 53 -6.14 10.95 3.55
C VAL A 53 -6.79 12.07 4.36
N ARG A 54 -6.06 13.14 4.66
CA ARG A 54 -6.51 14.24 5.53
C ARG A 54 -7.72 14.99 4.96
N ILE A 55 -7.87 15.04 3.64
CA ILE A 55 -9.03 15.66 2.98
C ILE A 55 -10.12 14.66 2.59
N SER A 56 -9.90 13.37 2.83
CA SER A 56 -10.88 12.33 2.54
C SER A 56 -12.12 12.47 3.44
N LYS A 57 -13.26 12.05 2.89
CA LYS A 57 -14.51 11.93 3.66
C LYS A 57 -14.50 10.72 4.59
N THR A 58 -13.64 9.73 4.33
CA THR A 58 -13.56 8.45 5.02
C THR A 58 -12.11 8.04 5.32
N PRO A 59 -11.34 8.87 6.05
CA PRO A 59 -9.89 8.70 6.21
C PRO A 59 -9.48 7.34 6.78
N GLU A 60 -10.18 6.85 7.80
CA GLU A 60 -9.92 5.55 8.41
C GLU A 60 -10.13 4.40 7.41
N LYS A 61 -11.23 4.47 6.65
CA LYS A 61 -11.55 3.48 5.62
C LYS A 61 -10.50 3.49 4.51
N ASP A 62 -10.09 4.67 4.06
CA ASP A 62 -9.12 4.82 2.97
C ASP A 62 -7.75 4.24 3.36
N ILE A 63 -7.32 4.44 4.61
CA ILE A 63 -6.09 3.80 5.12
C ILE A 63 -6.23 2.28 5.12
N LEU A 64 -7.36 1.75 5.63
CA LEU A 64 -7.58 0.30 5.68
C LEU A 64 -7.68 -0.32 4.29
N ASP A 65 -8.41 0.31 3.38
CA ASP A 65 -8.53 -0.11 1.97
C ASP A 65 -7.14 -0.14 1.30
N PHE A 66 -6.26 0.80 1.63
CA PHE A 66 -4.89 0.84 1.13
C PHE A 66 -4.04 -0.29 1.64
N CYS A 67 -4.04 -0.51 2.96
CA CYS A 67 -3.32 -1.62 3.56
C CYS A 67 -3.83 -2.97 3.01
N GLN A 68 -5.15 -3.12 2.87
CA GLN A 68 -5.77 -4.35 2.39
C GLN A 68 -5.47 -4.59 0.91
N SER A 69 -5.76 -3.64 0.02
CA SER A 69 -5.57 -3.82 -1.43
C SER A 69 -4.13 -4.10 -1.81
N THR A 70 -3.17 -3.41 -1.18
CA THR A 70 -1.73 -3.64 -1.43
C THR A 70 -1.24 -4.96 -0.86
N TYR A 71 -1.78 -5.40 0.29
CA TYR A 71 -1.55 -6.75 0.81
C TYR A 71 -2.09 -7.82 -0.14
N GLU A 72 -3.33 -7.70 -0.60
CA GLU A 72 -3.96 -8.67 -1.50
C GLU A 72 -3.21 -8.79 -2.83
N ALA A 73 -2.78 -7.65 -3.39
CA ALA A 73 -1.91 -7.61 -4.57
C ALA A 73 -0.61 -8.40 -4.34
N GLY A 74 0.07 -8.15 -3.22
CA GLY A 74 1.28 -8.85 -2.82
C GLY A 74 1.08 -10.35 -2.65
N ALA A 75 0.09 -10.75 -1.83
CA ALA A 75 -0.21 -12.14 -1.51
C ALA A 75 -0.65 -12.94 -2.75
N LYS A 76 -1.48 -12.33 -3.62
CA LYS A 76 -1.91 -12.93 -4.90
C LYS A 76 -0.71 -13.20 -5.79
N LEU A 77 0.14 -12.20 -6.03
CA LEU A 77 1.29 -12.34 -6.93
C LEU A 77 2.41 -13.21 -6.36
N ALA A 78 2.54 -13.26 -5.03
CA ALA A 78 3.46 -14.16 -4.34
C ALA A 78 2.92 -15.59 -4.14
N GLN A 79 1.69 -15.86 -4.60
CA GLN A 79 1.03 -17.18 -4.54
C GLN A 79 0.95 -17.74 -3.11
N TRP A 80 0.60 -16.89 -2.14
CA TRP A 80 0.39 -17.32 -0.77
C TRP A 80 -0.91 -18.12 -0.63
N ASP A 81 -0.90 -19.18 0.18
CA ASP A 81 -2.10 -19.90 0.60
C ASP A 81 -2.88 -19.05 1.63
N ARG A 82 -3.67 -18.10 1.12
CA ARG A 82 -4.40 -17.15 1.95
C ARG A 82 -5.45 -17.80 2.84
N ASP A 83 -6.08 -18.88 2.37
CA ASP A 83 -7.07 -19.62 3.15
C ASP A 83 -6.45 -20.26 4.41
N ALA A 84 -5.20 -20.72 4.32
CA ALA A 84 -4.48 -21.24 5.47
C ALA A 84 -3.91 -20.16 6.40
N LEU A 85 -3.69 -18.94 5.91
CA LEU A 85 -3.01 -17.86 6.64
C LEU A 85 -3.97 -16.84 7.26
N GLU A 86 -5.17 -16.66 6.71
CA GLU A 86 -6.13 -15.65 7.14
C GLU A 86 -7.15 -16.20 8.13
N ARG A 87 -7.52 -15.37 9.11
CA ARG A 87 -8.58 -15.73 10.06
C ARG A 87 -9.95 -15.58 9.41
N ARG A 88 -10.79 -16.59 9.59
CA ARG A 88 -12.20 -16.60 9.20
C ARG A 88 -13.12 -16.17 10.33
#